data_AF-A0A7W7IZ32-F1
#
_entry.id   AF-A0A7W7IZ32-F1
#
_cell.length_a   1.000
_cell.length_b   1.000
_cell.length_c   1.000
_cell.angle_alpha   90.00
_cell.angle_beta   90.00
_cell.angle_gamma   90.00
#
_symmetry.space_group_name_H-M   'P 1'
#
loop_
_entity.id
_entity.type
_entity.pdbx_description
1 polymer ?
#
loop_
_entity_poly.entity_id
_entity_poly.type
_entity_poly.pdbx_seq_one_letter_code
_entity_poly.pdbx_strand_id
1 'polypeptide(L)'
;MILPWHLYLMALLYIGAGINHFRKPGMYIKIIPPIFQNPKLINILSGAAEIILGILLTIPATTLFAAWGIIALLIAVFPANLYMFQNKKAGFGLPRWILFVRLPLQIVLIYWAYQYIF
;
A
#
# COMPACT_ATOMS: atom_id res chain seq x y z
N MET A 1 24.47 12.39 0.27
CA MET A 1 23.30 13.28 0.37
C MET A 1 22.39 12.72 1.45
N ILE A 2 21.95 13.54 2.40
CA ILE A 2 21.03 13.12 3.46
C ILE A 2 19.62 13.17 2.87
N LEU A 3 18.91 12.04 2.84
CA LEU A 3 17.52 12.01 2.38
C LEU A 3 16.64 12.77 3.39
N PRO A 4 15.53 13.39 2.94
CA PRO A 4 14.69 14.16 3.84
C PRO A 4 13.96 13.25 4.84
N TRP A 5 13.72 13.76 6.06
CA TRP A 5 13.10 13.01 7.16
C TRP A 5 11.73 12.40 6.79
N HIS A 6 10.95 13.10 5.94
CA HIS A 6 9.64 12.65 5.50
C HIS A 6 9.72 11.42 4.58
N LEU A 7 10.85 11.19 3.91
CA LEU A 7 11.08 9.96 3.15
C LEU A 7 11.24 8.76 4.07
N TYR A 8 12.00 8.89 5.16
CA TYR A 8 12.15 7.82 6.13
C TYR A 8 10.82 7.49 6.81
N LEU A 9 9.99 8.50 7.08
CA LEU A 9 8.64 8.29 7.58
C LEU A 9 7.81 7.46 6.58
N MET A 10 7.83 7.83 5.30
CA MET A 10 7.14 7.11 4.23
C MET A 10 7.63 5.66 4.14
N ALA A 11 8.94 5.43 4.13
CA ALA A 11 9.52 4.09 4.14
C ALA A 11 9.06 3.25 5.34
N LEU A 12 9.05 3.82 6.54
CA LEU A 12 8.61 3.13 7.75
C LEU A 12 7.13 2.76 7.68
N LEU A 13 6.27 3.65 7.14
CA LEU A 13 4.85 3.36 6.91
C LEU A 13 4.66 2.15 5.98
N TYR A 14 5.37 2.08 4.85
CA TYR A 14 5.26 0.94 3.93
C TYR A 14 5.84 -0.35 4.50
N ILE A 15 6.99 -0.29 5.18
CA ILE A 15 7.56 -1.47 5.84
C ILE A 15 6.60 -1.99 6.92
N GLY A 16 6.02 -1.09 7.73
CA GLY A 16 5.03 -1.44 8.74
C GLY A 16 3.75 -2.04 8.15
N ALA A 17 3.24 -1.46 7.06
CA ALA A 17 2.10 -2.00 6.31
C ALA A 17 2.39 -3.39 5.77
N GLY A 18 3.54 -3.59 5.13
CA GLY A 18 3.98 -4.86 4.57
C GLY A 18 4.16 -5.94 5.64
N ILE A 19 4.71 -5.61 6.80
CA ILE A 19 4.78 -6.55 7.95
C ILE A 19 3.36 -6.93 8.42
N ASN A 20 2.41 -6.00 8.41
CA ASN A 20 1.03 -6.28 8.81
C ASN A 20 0.32 -7.25 7.86
N HIS A 21 0.68 -7.28 6.57
CA HIS A 21 0.19 -8.27 5.61
C HIS A 21 0.52 -9.72 6.02
N PHE A 22 1.67 -9.95 6.66
CA PHE A 22 2.08 -11.26 7.17
C PHE A 22 1.53 -11.55 8.58
N ARG A 23 1.38 -10.52 9.43
CA ARG A 23 0.82 -10.68 10.79
C ARG A 23 -0.68 -10.94 10.80
N LYS A 24 -1.45 -10.27 9.95
CA LYS A 24 -2.92 -10.40 9.89
C LYS A 24 -3.43 -10.66 8.45
N PRO A 25 -2.98 -11.73 7.79
CA PRO A 25 -3.31 -12.01 6.39
C PRO A 25 -4.83 -12.15 6.17
N GLY A 26 -5.57 -12.64 7.16
CA GLY A 26 -7.02 -12.83 7.06
C GLY A 26 -7.84 -11.55 6.86
N MET A 27 -7.34 -10.38 7.28
CA MET A 27 -8.00 -9.10 6.99
C MET A 27 -7.82 -8.71 5.53
N TYR A 28 -6.60 -8.86 5.02
CA TYR A 28 -6.23 -8.48 3.66
C TYR A 28 -6.78 -9.42 2.60
N ILE A 29 -6.80 -10.74 2.86
CA ILE A 29 -7.35 -11.73 1.93
C ILE A 29 -8.84 -11.47 1.65
N LYS A 30 -9.60 -10.97 2.63
CA LYS A 30 -11.05 -10.71 2.49
C LYS A 30 -11.38 -9.43 1.72
N ILE A 31 -10.46 -8.47 1.66
CA ILE A 31 -10.65 -7.23 0.90
C ILE A 31 -10.24 -7.38 -0.57
N ILE A 32 -9.51 -8.44 -0.91
CA ILE A 32 -9.11 -8.72 -2.30
C ILE A 32 -10.37 -9.10 -3.09
N PRO A 33 -10.65 -8.43 -4.22
CA PRO A 33 -11.83 -8.72 -5.03
C PRO A 33 -11.83 -10.18 -5.52
N PRO A 34 -13.01 -10.81 -5.65
CA PRO A 34 -13.13 -12.21 -6.09
C PRO A 34 -12.70 -12.45 -7.55
N ILE A 35 -12.39 -11.38 -8.30
CA ILE A 35 -11.79 -11.47 -9.63
C ILE A 35 -10.41 -12.14 -9.59
N PHE A 36 -9.75 -12.12 -8.43
CA PHE A 36 -8.45 -12.74 -8.23
C PHE A 36 -8.61 -14.16 -7.70
N GLN A 37 -8.16 -15.14 -8.48
CA GLN A 37 -8.27 -16.57 -8.15
C GLN A 37 -7.48 -16.97 -6.89
N ASN A 38 -6.40 -16.25 -6.54
CA ASN A 38 -5.54 -16.62 -5.43
C ASN A 38 -5.18 -15.44 -4.50
N PRO A 39 -6.11 -14.98 -3.66
CA PRO A 39 -5.93 -13.79 -2.82
C PRO A 39 -4.80 -13.93 -1.78
N LYS A 40 -4.45 -15.17 -1.38
CA LYS A 40 -3.31 -15.44 -0.50
C LYS A 40 -1.98 -15.05 -1.14
N LEU A 41 -1.77 -15.43 -2.41
CA LEU A 41 -0.55 -15.08 -3.14
C LEU A 41 -0.45 -13.58 -3.35
N ILE A 42 -1.55 -12.92 -3.72
CA ILE A 42 -1.57 -11.46 -3.91
C ILE A 42 -1.23 -10.73 -2.61
N ASN A 43 -1.78 -11.18 -1.48
CA ASN A 43 -1.44 -10.62 -0.18
C ASN A 43 0.07 -10.72 0.13
N ILE A 44 0.67 -11.88 -0.14
CA ILE A 44 2.09 -12.12 0.11
C ILE A 44 2.95 -11.26 -0.84
N LEU A 45 2.60 -11.21 -2.12
CA LEU A 45 3.32 -10.43 -3.12
C LEU A 45 3.25 -8.93 -2.79
N SER A 46 2.06 -8.42 -2.45
CA SER A 46 1.87 -7.03 -2.04
C SER A 46 2.68 -6.70 -0.79
N GLY A 47 2.57 -7.52 0.26
CA GLY A 47 3.30 -7.28 1.51
C GLY A 47 4.82 -7.35 1.34
N ALA A 48 5.32 -8.28 0.53
CA ALA A 48 6.74 -8.36 0.19
C ALA A 48 7.20 -7.14 -0.61
N ALA A 49 6.42 -6.73 -1.61
CA ALA A 49 6.72 -5.55 -2.42
C ALA A 49 6.74 -4.26 -1.59
N GLU A 50 5.80 -4.07 -0.65
CA GLU A 50 5.80 -2.93 0.27
C GLU A 50 7.07 -2.86 1.13
N ILE A 51 7.52 -4.00 1.68
CA ILE A 51 8.77 -4.05 2.47
C ILE A 51 9.97 -3.74 1.60
N ILE A 52 10.09 -4.39 0.44
CA ILE A 52 11.22 -4.21 -0.48
C ILE A 52 11.28 -2.76 -0.96
N LEU A 53 10.17 -2.21 -1.42
CA LEU A 53 10.10 -0.81 -1.88
C LEU A 53 10.35 0.18 -0.77
N GLY A 54 9.85 -0.07 0.45
CA GLY A 54 10.14 0.76 1.61
C GLY A 54 11.62 0.78 1.96
N ILE A 55 12.32 -0.35 1.89
CA ILE A 55 13.77 -0.43 2.08
C ILE A 55 14.49 0.32 0.96
N LEU A 56 14.14 0.05 -0.30
CA LEU A 56 14.75 0.71 -1.47
C LEU A 56 14.53 2.23 -1.48
N LEU A 57 13.46 2.73 -0.87
CA LEU A 57 13.22 4.17 -0.73
C LEU A 57 14.35 4.83 0.06
N THR A 58 14.84 4.17 1.12
CA THR A 58 15.86 4.71 2.03
C THR A 58 17.29 4.73 1.45
N ILE A 59 17.47 4.16 0.25
CA ILE A 59 18.75 4.15 -0.46
C ILE A 59 18.69 5.22 -1.56
N PRO A 60 19.52 6.28 -1.51
CA PRO A 60 19.44 7.41 -2.45
C PRO A 60 19.53 7.02 -3.93
N ALA A 61 20.29 5.97 -4.24
CA ALA A 61 20.47 5.47 -5.60
C ALA A 61 19.20 4.78 -6.17
N THR A 62 18.33 4.26 -5.30
CA THR A 62 17.11 3.53 -5.71
C THR A 62 15.83 4.25 -5.35
N THR A 63 15.88 5.40 -4.67
CA THR A 63 14.71 6.20 -4.28
C THR A 63 13.78 6.48 -5.46
N LEU A 64 14.32 6.83 -6.63
CA LEU A 64 13.53 7.10 -7.84
C LEU A 64 12.71 5.87 -8.28
N PHE A 65 13.36 4.70 -8.37
CA PHE A 65 12.72 3.45 -8.76
C PHE A 65 11.73 2.98 -7.68
N ALA A 66 12.06 3.16 -6.40
CA ALA A 66 11.20 2.83 -5.30
C ALA A 66 9.94 3.69 -5.27
N ALA A 67 10.03 4.99 -5.54
CA ALA A 67 8.90 5.90 -5.63
C ALA A 67 7.93 5.47 -6.76
N TRP A 68 8.44 5.16 -7.95
CA TRP A 68 7.66 4.59 -9.04
C TRP A 68 7.00 3.25 -8.66
N GLY A 69 7.75 2.36 -8.02
CA GLY A 69 7.23 1.08 -7.55
C GLY A 69 6.10 1.24 -6.53
N ILE A 70 6.22 2.20 -5.60
CA ILE A 70 5.17 2.50 -4.62
C ILE A 70 3.92 3.02 -5.33
N ILE A 71 4.06 3.92 -6.30
CA ILE A 71 2.91 4.41 -7.08
C ILE A 71 2.22 3.26 -7.80
N ALA A 72 2.97 2.39 -8.48
CA ALA A 72 2.44 1.22 -9.16
C ALA A 72 1.72 0.26 -8.19
N LEU A 73 2.30 0.02 -7.01
CA LEU A 73 1.71 -0.82 -5.97
C LEU A 73 0.41 -0.22 -5.44
N LEU A 74 0.38 1.09 -5.15
CA LEU A 74 -0.82 1.78 -4.72
C LEU A 74 -1.89 1.68 -5.81
N ILE A 75 -1.58 1.89 -7.09
CA ILE A 75 -2.55 1.72 -8.18
C ILE A 75 -3.08 0.28 -8.20
N ALA A 76 -2.21 -0.72 -8.03
CA ALA A 76 -2.60 -2.14 -8.02
C ALA A 76 -3.52 -2.51 -6.83
N VAL A 77 -3.36 -1.87 -5.68
CA VAL A 77 -4.16 -2.13 -4.46
C VAL A 77 -5.47 -1.32 -4.45
N PHE A 78 -5.60 -0.27 -5.27
CA PHE A 78 -6.80 0.59 -5.35
C PHE A 78 -8.12 -0.20 -5.58
N PRO A 79 -8.19 -1.21 -6.47
CA PRO A 79 -9.40 -2.02 -6.64
C PRO A 79 -9.84 -2.73 -5.35
N ALA A 80 -8.91 -3.14 -4.48
CA ALA A 80 -9.24 -3.76 -3.20
C ALA A 80 -9.89 -2.77 -2.22
N ASN A 81 -9.40 -1.52 -2.18
CA ASN A 81 -10.01 -0.46 -1.37
C ASN A 81 -11.40 -0.08 -1.89
N LEU A 82 -11.58 -0.02 -3.21
CA LEU A 82 -12.88 0.24 -3.83
C LEU A 82 -13.87 -0.90 -3.55
N TYR A 83 -13.43 -2.15 -3.67
CA TYR A 83 -14.24 -3.32 -3.36
C TYR A 83 -14.68 -3.35 -1.89
N MET A 84 -13.77 -2.97 -0.97
CA MET A 84 -14.08 -2.84 0.45
C MET A 84 -15.12 -1.74 0.73
N PHE A 85 -15.08 -0.62 0.00
CA PHE A 85 -16.08 0.45 0.09
C PHE A 85 -17.46 0.00 -0.43
N GLN A 86 -17.49 -0.76 -1.54
CA GLN A 86 -18.74 -1.26 -2.14
C GLN A 86 -19.35 -2.42 -1.32
N ASN A 87 -18.53 -3.30 -0.75
CA ASN A 87 -18.98 -4.50 -0.06
C ASN A 87 -18.85 -4.39 1.46
N LYS A 88 -19.99 -4.20 2.16
CA LYS A 88 -20.04 -4.15 3.63
C LYS A 88 -19.45 -5.39 4.32
N LYS A 89 -19.55 -6.57 3.71
CA LYS A 89 -18.96 -7.82 4.25
C LYS A 89 -17.43 -7.82 4.17
N ALA A 90 -16.85 -7.15 3.16
CA ALA A 90 -15.41 -7.01 3.00
C ALA A 90 -14.84 -5.92 3.93
N GLY A 91 -15.64 -4.89 4.27
CA GLY A 91 -15.29 -3.80 5.18
C GLY A 91 -15.02 -4.19 6.64
N PHE A 92 -15.16 -5.46 7.02
CA PHE A 92 -14.86 -5.95 8.38
C PHE A 92 -15.57 -5.17 9.51
N GLY A 93 -16.77 -4.65 9.24
CA GLY A 93 -17.50 -3.82 10.19
C GLY A 93 -16.92 -2.41 10.39
N LEU A 94 -15.88 -2.02 9.64
CA LEU A 94 -15.38 -0.65 9.63
C LEU A 94 -16.49 0.31 9.16
N PRO A 95 -16.63 1.47 9.81
CA PRO A 95 -17.61 2.46 9.39
C PRO A 95 -17.27 2.98 7.99
N ARG A 96 -18.30 3.17 7.17
CA ARG A 96 -18.17 3.57 5.75
C ARG A 96 -17.33 4.83 5.54
N TRP A 97 -17.31 5.75 6.50
CA TRP A 97 -16.48 6.96 6.43
C TRP A 97 -14.98 6.66 6.45
N ILE A 98 -14.51 5.65 7.21
CA ILE A 98 -13.09 5.25 7.21
C ILE A 98 -12.72 4.68 5.83
N LEU A 99 -13.60 3.86 5.27
CA LEU A 99 -13.42 3.26 3.94
C LEU A 99 -13.40 4.35 2.86
N PHE A 100 -14.26 5.36 3.00
CA PHE A 100 -14.28 6.52 2.13
C PHE A 100 -12.99 7.33 2.23
N VAL A 101 -12.49 7.62 3.45
CA VAL A 101 -11.23 8.37 3.68
C VAL A 101 -10.00 7.64 3.13
N ARG A 102 -10.01 6.32 3.07
CA ARG A 102 -8.91 5.53 2.47
C ARG A 102 -8.70 5.82 0.98
N LEU A 103 -9.76 6.11 0.23
CA LEU A 103 -9.69 6.40 -1.20
C LEU A 103 -8.88 7.68 -1.51
N PRO A 104 -9.19 8.86 -0.93
CA PRO A 104 -8.37 10.05 -1.11
C PRO A 104 -7.01 9.93 -0.43
N LEU A 105 -6.90 9.21 0.70
CA LEU A 105 -5.60 8.96 1.34
C LEU A 105 -4.63 8.27 0.37
N GLN A 106 -5.11 7.31 -0.43
CA GLN A 106 -4.30 6.62 -1.42
C GLN A 106 -3.78 7.57 -2.52
N ILE A 107 -4.60 8.55 -2.94
CA ILE A 107 -4.19 9.59 -3.88
C ILE A 107 -3.12 10.49 -3.25
N VAL A 108 -3.29 10.86 -1.98
CA VAL A 108 -2.29 11.63 -1.23
C VAL A 108 -0.96 10.88 -1.12
N LEU A 109 -0.99 9.57 -0.86
CA LEU A 109 0.21 8.73 -0.82
C LEU A 109 0.89 8.63 -2.19
N ILE A 110 0.12 8.52 -3.28
CA ILE A 110 0.66 8.58 -4.65
C ILE A 110 1.34 9.92 -4.91
N TYR A 111 0.68 11.03 -4.55
CA TYR A 111 1.25 12.37 -4.72
C TYR A 111 2.51 12.56 -3.88
N TRP A 112 2.55 12.02 -2.67
CA TRP A 112 3.75 12.07 -1.82
C TRP A 112 4.91 11.29 -2.45
N ALA A 113 4.66 10.09 -2.99
CA ALA A 113 5.66 9.34 -3.75
C ALA A 113 6.13 10.10 -4.99
N TYR A 114 5.22 10.79 -5.68
CA TYR A 114 5.52 11.57 -6.89
C TYR A 114 6.51 12.71 -6.65
N GLN A 115 6.56 13.28 -5.43
CA GLN A 115 7.52 14.33 -5.07
C GLN A 115 8.99 13.86 -5.13
N TYR A 116 9.25 12.56 -5.20
CA TYR A 116 10.61 12.00 -5.25
C TYR A 116 11.00 11.49 -6.63
N ILE A 117 10.18 11.76 -7.64
CA ILE A 117 10.45 11.38 -9.03
C ILE A 117 11.21 12.49 -9.78
N PHE A 118 11.15 13.73 -9.30
CA PHE A 118 11.77 14.92 -9.89
C PHE A 118 12.62 15.64 -8.85
#